data_AF-A0A9P8Y9Z5-F1
#
_entry.id   AF-A0A9P8Y9Z5-F1
#
_cell.length_a   1.000
_cell.length_b   1.000
_cell.length_c   1.000
_cell.angle_alpha   90.00
_cell.angle_beta   90.00
_cell.angle_gamma   90.00
#
_symmetry.space_group_name_H-M   'P 1'
#
loop_
_entity.id
_entity.type
_entity.pdbx_description
1 polymer ?
#
loop_
_entity_poly.entity_id
_entity_poly.type
_entity_poly.pdbx_seq_one_letter_code
_entity_poly.pdbx_strand_id
1 'polypeptide(L)'
;MDLIKDYLPPADKGYLPYYMLTLSLIAVGNSFQNYKTLHYTRRLYNGLFVPNKSLPAASATFAPADQTNKLSPAPGSPTPSAKDGQQSEDQVTPLAARLFGTYTLISAIVRIYASYNLHLAPIYNIALWTYIVAALHFGSEWAVFKTTHFGKPLFFPAFFASIGITWMVTQRGFYVEV
;
A
#
# COMPACT_ATOMS: atom_id res chain seq x y z
N MET A 1 -4.93 -3.81 34.88
CA MET A 1 -4.98 -2.95 33.67
C MET A 1 -3.82 -1.96 33.60
N ASP A 2 -2.93 -1.90 34.60
CA ASP A 2 -1.85 -0.89 34.64
C ASP A 2 -0.61 -1.26 33.81
N LEU A 3 -0.36 -2.55 33.56
CA LEU A 3 0.81 -3.01 32.77
C LEU A 3 0.81 -2.53 31.31
N ILE A 4 -0.36 -2.23 30.73
CA ILE A 4 -0.50 -1.83 29.32
C ILE A 4 -0.33 -0.32 29.16
N LYS A 5 -0.64 0.47 30.19
CA LYS A 5 -0.60 1.94 30.12
C LYS A 5 0.80 2.47 29.87
N ASP A 6 1.81 1.84 30.46
CA ASP A 6 3.21 2.26 30.33
C ASP A 6 3.79 2.09 28.91
N TYR A 7 3.15 1.23 28.10
CA TYR A 7 3.55 1.01 26.70
C TYR A 7 2.68 1.77 25.70
N LEU A 8 1.60 2.39 26.14
CA LEU A 8 0.73 3.15 25.25
C LEU A 8 1.29 4.55 25.00
N PRO A 9 1.04 5.13 23.81
CA PRO A 9 1.41 6.50 23.55
C PRO A 9 0.77 7.46 24.55
N PRO A 10 1.38 8.63 24.81
CA PRO A 10 0.88 9.59 25.78
C PRO A 10 -0.55 10.03 25.46
N ALA A 11 -1.48 9.79 26.39
CA ALA A 11 -2.92 10.06 26.20
C ALA A 11 -3.27 11.55 26.21
N ASP A 12 -2.44 12.34 26.87
CA ASP A 12 -2.57 13.78 27.07
C ASP A 12 -2.33 14.58 25.78
N LYS A 13 -1.60 14.01 24.81
CA LYS A 13 -1.26 14.66 23.55
C LYS A 13 -2.25 14.40 22.42
N GLY A 14 -3.48 13.96 22.71
CA GLY A 14 -4.54 13.72 21.71
C GLY A 14 -4.60 12.30 21.15
N TYR A 15 -5.48 12.07 20.16
CA TYR A 15 -5.81 10.70 19.69
C TYR A 15 -5.02 10.21 18.47
N LEU A 16 -4.33 11.08 17.74
CA LEU A 16 -3.53 10.70 16.58
C LEU A 16 -2.41 9.68 16.91
N PRO A 17 -1.73 9.74 18.08
CA PRO A 17 -0.84 8.69 18.55
C PRO A 17 -1.47 7.28 18.52
N TYR A 18 -2.66 7.12 19.10
CA TYR A 18 -3.37 5.85 19.13
C TYR A 18 -3.79 5.37 17.75
N TYR A 19 -4.22 6.31 16.90
CA TYR A 19 -4.54 6.03 15.51
C TYR A 19 -3.34 5.45 14.77
N MET A 20 -2.16 6.09 14.89
CA MET A 20 -0.93 5.62 14.26
C MET A 20 -0.48 4.26 14.79
N LEU A 21 -0.53 4.06 16.11
CA LEU A 21 -0.14 2.78 16.71
C LEU A 21 -1.07 1.65 16.22
N THR A 22 -2.38 1.88 16.21
CA THR A 22 -3.37 0.89 15.74
C THR A 22 -3.12 0.50 14.29
N LEU A 23 -2.97 1.47 13.39
CA LEU A 23 -2.68 1.19 11.98
C LEU A 23 -1.33 0.48 11.79
N SER A 24 -0.35 0.77 12.64
CA SER A 24 0.96 0.11 12.59
C SER A 24 0.86 -1.37 12.96
N LEU A 25 0.09 -1.71 13.99
CA LEU A 25 -0.13 -3.11 14.38
C LEU A 25 -0.82 -3.91 13.26
N ILE A 26 -1.84 -3.31 12.62
CA ILE A 26 -2.50 -3.90 11.44
C ILE A 26 -1.49 -4.08 10.31
N ALA A 27 -0.65 -3.08 10.05
CA ALA A 27 0.37 -3.13 9.00
C ALA A 27 1.46 -4.19 9.27
N VAL A 28 1.88 -4.39 10.51
CA VAL A 28 2.80 -5.49 10.89
C VAL A 28 2.17 -6.85 10.60
N GLY A 29 0.90 -7.04 10.96
CA GLY A 29 0.15 -8.25 10.63
C GLY A 29 0.06 -8.48 9.12
N ASN A 30 -0.25 -7.43 8.35
CA ASN A 30 -0.30 -7.49 6.89
C ASN A 30 1.08 -7.80 6.27
N SER A 31 2.16 -7.21 6.82
CA SER A 31 3.52 -7.50 6.39
C SER A 31 3.81 -8.99 6.51
N PHE A 32 3.52 -9.61 7.65
CA PHE A 32 3.73 -11.04 7.85
C PHE A 32 2.87 -11.91 6.91
N GLN A 33 1.62 -11.52 6.65
CA GLN A 33 0.75 -12.22 5.69
C GLN A 33 1.37 -12.27 4.29
N ASN A 34 1.98 -11.18 3.82
CA ASN A 34 2.63 -11.10 2.50
C ASN A 34 3.80 -12.09 2.32
N TYR A 35 4.42 -12.55 3.41
CA TYR A 35 5.46 -13.59 3.35
C TYR A 35 4.90 -15.01 3.34
N LYS A 36 3.63 -15.19 3.71
CA LYS A 36 2.99 -16.51 3.85
C LYS A 36 1.99 -16.81 2.74
N THR A 37 1.32 -15.80 2.20
CA THR A 37 0.23 -15.99 1.24
C THR A 37 0.04 -14.79 0.33
N LEU A 38 -0.38 -15.07 -0.91
CA LEU A 38 -0.79 -14.05 -1.89
C LEU A 38 -2.26 -13.65 -1.77
N HIS A 39 -3.04 -14.33 -0.92
CA HIS A 39 -4.50 -14.22 -0.90
C HIS A 39 -5.00 -12.78 -0.78
N TYR A 40 -4.50 -12.01 0.20
CA TYR A 40 -4.97 -10.64 0.42
C TYR A 40 -4.40 -9.66 -0.60
N THR A 41 -3.14 -9.83 -0.99
CA THR A 41 -2.46 -8.98 -1.96
C THR A 41 -3.09 -9.08 -3.34
N ARG A 42 -3.51 -10.28 -3.78
CA ARG A 42 -4.29 -10.48 -5.01
C ARG A 42 -5.69 -9.89 -4.95
N ARG A 43 -6.30 -9.81 -3.76
CA ARG A 43 -7.59 -9.12 -3.60
C ARG A 43 -7.43 -7.61 -3.74
N LEU A 44 -6.30 -7.06 -3.30
CA LEU A 44 -5.98 -5.65 -3.46
C LEU A 44 -5.59 -5.31 -4.90
N TYR A 45 -4.68 -6.09 -5.48
CA TYR A 45 -4.22 -6.01 -6.87
C TYR A 45 -4.96 -7.01 -7.74
N ASN A 46 -6.25 -6.74 -7.95
CA ASN A 46 -7.20 -7.62 -8.64
C ASN A 46 -7.34 -7.35 -10.15
N GLY A 47 -6.43 -6.57 -10.74
CA GLY A 47 -6.38 -6.35 -12.18
C GLY A 47 -5.89 -7.59 -12.92
N LEU A 48 -6.58 -7.93 -14.01
CA LEU A 48 -6.24 -9.05 -14.88
C LEU A 48 -5.61 -8.55 -16.17
N PHE A 49 -4.60 -9.26 -16.65
CA PHE A 49 -3.79 -8.86 -17.78
C PHE A 49 -3.54 -10.00 -18.77
N VAL A 50 -3.25 -9.62 -20.01
CA VAL A 50 -2.84 -10.51 -21.10
C VAL A 50 -1.53 -10.00 -21.73
N PRO A 51 -0.75 -10.86 -22.43
CA PRO A 51 0.43 -10.43 -23.16
C PRO A 51 0.15 -9.27 -24.12
N ASN A 52 1.00 -8.24 -24.08
CA ASN A 52 0.89 -7.07 -24.93
C ASN A 52 1.42 -7.38 -26.35
N LYS A 53 0.50 -7.56 -27.30
CA LYS A 53 0.81 -7.86 -28.71
C LYS A 53 1.36 -6.65 -29.49
N SER A 54 1.36 -5.46 -28.92
CA SER A 54 1.90 -4.26 -29.59
C SER A 54 3.42 -4.15 -29.49
N LEU A 55 4.09 -4.99 -28.69
CA LEU A 55 5.54 -4.96 -28.56
C LEU A 55 6.22 -5.57 -29.79
N PRO A 56 7.34 -5.00 -30.25
CA PRO A 56 8.12 -5.58 -31.35
C PRO A 56 8.72 -6.93 -30.93
N ALA A 57 9.12 -7.73 -31.93
CA ALA A 57 9.81 -8.98 -31.67
C ALA A 57 11.19 -8.75 -31.02
N ALA A 58 11.70 -9.77 -30.33
CA ALA A 58 13.02 -9.70 -29.70
C ALA A 58 14.12 -9.45 -30.74
N SER A 59 15.10 -8.62 -30.38
CA SER A 59 16.27 -8.30 -31.18
C SER A 59 17.52 -8.31 -30.31
N ALA A 60 18.70 -8.10 -30.91
CA ALA A 60 19.96 -8.04 -30.17
C ALA A 60 19.99 -6.94 -29.09
N THR A 61 19.15 -5.91 -29.21
CA THR A 61 19.09 -4.76 -28.29
C THR A 61 17.73 -4.60 -27.61
N PHE A 62 16.76 -5.48 -27.90
CA PHE A 62 15.41 -5.37 -27.38
C PHE A 62 14.87 -6.73 -26.91
N ALA A 63 14.51 -6.80 -25.64
CA ALA A 63 13.86 -7.95 -25.02
C ALA A 63 12.43 -7.56 -24.58
N PRO A 64 11.37 -8.09 -25.25
CA PRO A 64 9.98 -7.83 -24.87
C PRO A 64 9.67 -8.27 -23.44
N ALA A 65 10.33 -9.33 -22.96
CA ALA A 65 10.14 -9.87 -21.62
C ALA A 65 10.62 -8.95 -20.47
N ASP A 66 11.52 -8.01 -20.79
CA ASP A 66 12.10 -7.05 -19.84
C ASP A 66 11.30 -5.75 -19.78
N GLN A 67 10.31 -5.58 -20.66
CA GLN A 67 9.49 -4.38 -20.70
C GLN A 67 8.45 -4.36 -19.57
N THR A 68 8.26 -3.21 -18.94
CA THR A 68 7.26 -3.00 -17.89
C THR A 68 5.83 -3.06 -18.43
N ASN A 69 5.63 -2.79 -19.71
CA ASN A 69 4.34 -2.87 -20.41
C ASN A 69 4.18 -4.17 -21.24
N LYS A 70 4.91 -5.24 -20.88
CA LYS A 70 4.78 -6.56 -21.52
C LYS A 70 3.40 -7.21 -21.35
N LEU A 71 2.62 -6.71 -20.41
CA LEU A 71 1.24 -7.09 -20.17
C LEU A 71 0.32 -5.87 -20.36
N SER A 72 -0.84 -6.08 -20.94
CA SER A 72 -1.91 -5.08 -21.08
C SER A 72 -3.18 -5.53 -20.35
N PRO A 73 -4.01 -4.60 -19.83
CA PRO A 73 -5.25 -4.96 -19.14
C PRO A 73 -6.15 -5.85 -20.01
N ALA A 74 -6.69 -6.91 -19.43
CA ALA A 74 -7.55 -7.86 -20.12
C ALA A 74 -8.90 -7.19 -20.51
N PRO A 75 -9.40 -7.37 -21.73
CA PRO A 75 -10.69 -6.83 -22.14
C PRO A 75 -11.84 -7.53 -21.40
N GLY A 76 -12.64 -6.76 -20.65
CA GLY A 76 -13.99 -7.15 -20.24
C GLY A 76 -14.12 -8.44 -19.42
N SER A 77 -13.52 -8.50 -18.22
CA SER A 77 -14.06 -9.17 -17.01
C SER A 77 -13.05 -9.06 -15.86
N PRO A 78 -13.50 -8.82 -14.60
CA PRO A 78 -12.63 -8.87 -13.41
C PRO A 78 -12.33 -10.31 -12.95
N THR A 79 -12.81 -11.31 -13.69
CA THR A 79 -12.63 -12.74 -13.42
C THR A 79 -11.80 -13.40 -14.50
N PRO A 80 -10.83 -14.26 -14.13
CA PRO A 80 -10.02 -15.00 -15.09
C PRO A 80 -10.91 -15.70 -16.10
N SER A 81 -10.80 -15.32 -17.37
CA SER A 81 -11.61 -15.88 -18.45
C SER A 81 -10.67 -16.33 -19.56
N ALA A 82 -10.76 -17.61 -19.93
CA ALA A 82 -10.02 -18.18 -21.05
C ALA A 82 -10.83 -18.05 -22.36
N LYS A 83 -11.33 -16.86 -22.67
CA LYS A 83 -11.85 -16.63 -24.04
C LYS A 83 -10.65 -16.62 -24.98
N ASP A 84 -10.72 -17.44 -26.02
CA ASP A 84 -9.71 -17.57 -27.09
C ASP A 84 -8.37 -18.21 -26.70
N GLY A 85 -8.35 -19.06 -25.67
CA GLY A 85 -7.16 -19.87 -25.30
C GLY A 85 -6.04 -19.08 -24.60
N GLN A 86 -6.26 -17.79 -24.31
CA GLN A 86 -5.31 -16.94 -23.60
C GLN A 86 -5.81 -16.72 -22.16
N GLN A 87 -5.14 -17.31 -21.17
CA GLN A 87 -5.48 -17.11 -19.76
C GLN A 87 -5.05 -15.71 -19.32
N SER A 88 -5.98 -14.95 -18.77
CA SER A 88 -5.68 -13.67 -18.11
C SER A 88 -5.19 -13.91 -16.69
N GLU A 89 -4.11 -13.26 -16.27
CA GLU A 89 -3.52 -13.41 -14.94
C GLU A 89 -3.31 -12.07 -14.23
N ASP A 90 -3.23 -12.11 -12.89
CA ASP A 90 -2.78 -10.97 -12.10
C ASP A 90 -1.26 -10.82 -12.14
N GLN A 91 -0.75 -9.63 -11.78
CA GLN A 91 0.69 -9.36 -11.74
C GLN A 91 1.32 -9.62 -10.36
N VAL A 92 0.59 -10.24 -9.41
CA VAL A 92 1.08 -10.48 -8.06
C VAL A 92 1.91 -11.76 -8.02
N THR A 93 3.21 -11.57 -7.82
CA THR A 93 4.17 -12.66 -7.61
C THR A 93 4.56 -12.80 -6.14
N PRO A 94 5.10 -13.97 -5.71
CA PRO A 94 5.67 -14.13 -4.38
C PRO A 94 6.77 -13.11 -4.04
N LEU A 95 7.58 -12.71 -5.02
CA LEU A 95 8.60 -11.68 -4.82
C LEU A 95 7.96 -10.30 -4.58
N ALA A 96 7.00 -9.91 -5.43
CA ALA A 96 6.29 -8.65 -5.30
C ALA A 96 5.55 -8.55 -3.95
N ALA A 97 4.90 -9.62 -3.50
CA ALA A 97 4.25 -9.65 -2.20
C ALA A 97 5.25 -9.42 -1.05
N ARG A 98 6.42 -10.10 -1.06
CA ARG A 98 7.45 -9.86 -0.03
C ARG A 98 7.96 -8.42 -0.05
N LEU A 99 8.21 -7.84 -1.23
CA LEU A 99 8.60 -6.42 -1.35
C LEU A 99 7.54 -5.48 -0.78
N PHE A 100 6.26 -5.73 -1.08
CA PHE A 100 5.13 -4.99 -0.52
C PHE A 100 5.04 -5.17 1.01
N GLY A 101 5.30 -6.37 1.52
CA GLY A 101 5.39 -6.67 2.94
C GLY A 101 6.50 -5.90 3.64
N THR A 102 7.70 -5.85 3.06
CA THR A 102 8.84 -5.06 3.57
C THR A 102 8.51 -3.57 3.59
N TYR A 103 7.98 -3.04 2.48
CA TYR A 103 7.54 -1.65 2.38
C TYR A 103 6.52 -1.28 3.47
N THR A 104 5.56 -2.18 3.70
CA THR A 104 4.51 -2.01 4.72
C THR A 104 5.10 -2.03 6.13
N LEU A 105 6.09 -2.89 6.39
CA LEU A 105 6.79 -2.96 7.67
C LEU A 105 7.58 -1.68 7.96
N ILE A 106 8.32 -1.16 6.97
CA ILE A 106 9.04 0.11 7.11
C ILE A 106 8.06 1.24 7.47
N SER A 107 6.93 1.31 6.76
CA SER A 107 5.90 2.30 7.06
C SER A 107 5.29 2.13 8.46
N ALA A 108 5.11 0.89 8.92
CA ALA A 108 4.64 0.60 10.27
C ALA A 108 5.65 1.05 11.34
N ILE A 109 6.94 0.79 11.14
CA ILE A 109 8.01 1.24 12.06
C ILE A 109 7.99 2.77 12.16
N VAL A 110 7.95 3.48 11.04
CA VAL A 110 7.87 4.95 11.04
C VAL A 110 6.67 5.45 11.85
N ARG A 111 5.49 4.84 11.66
CA ARG A 111 4.27 5.20 12.39
C ARG A 111 4.32 4.84 13.88
N ILE A 112 4.98 3.75 14.26
CA ILE A 112 5.24 3.42 15.67
C ILE A 112 6.09 4.53 16.29
N TYR A 113 7.23 4.86 15.71
CA TYR A 113 8.07 5.96 16.22
C TYR A 113 7.31 7.27 16.27
N ALA A 114 6.54 7.59 15.22
CA ALA A 114 5.72 8.79 15.18
C ALA A 114 4.68 8.80 16.29
N SER A 115 4.04 7.67 16.61
CA SER A 115 3.03 7.61 17.67
C SER A 115 3.53 8.11 19.03
N TYR A 116 4.83 7.96 19.34
CA TYR A 116 5.43 8.47 20.58
C TYR A 116 6.08 9.86 20.41
N ASN A 117 6.27 10.35 19.19
CA ASN A 117 7.14 11.49 18.88
C ASN A 117 6.53 12.52 17.92
N LEU A 118 5.20 12.67 17.88
CA LEU A 118 4.53 13.65 16.98
C LEU A 118 4.91 15.11 17.25
N HIS A 119 5.41 15.42 18.45
CA HIS A 119 5.94 16.74 18.80
C HIS A 119 7.17 17.13 17.99
N LEU A 120 7.93 16.16 17.48
CA LEU A 120 9.10 16.41 16.66
C LEU A 120 8.69 16.59 15.19
N ALA A 121 8.82 17.82 14.67
CA ALA A 121 8.47 18.16 13.28
C ALA A 121 9.06 17.19 12.23
N PRO A 122 10.34 16.74 12.32
CA PRO A 122 10.89 15.80 11.35
C PRO A 122 10.17 14.45 11.37
N ILE A 123 9.87 13.89 12.56
CA ILE A 123 9.17 12.61 12.71
C ILE A 123 7.73 12.71 12.20
N TYR A 124 7.07 13.81 12.52
CA TYR A 124 5.74 14.12 12.02
C TYR A 124 5.70 14.12 10.49
N ASN A 125 6.64 14.85 9.87
CA ASN A 125 6.71 15.01 8.43
C ASN A 125 7.01 13.69 7.72
N ILE A 126 7.96 12.88 8.21
CA ILE A 126 8.24 11.57 7.58
C ILE A 126 7.03 10.64 7.66
N ALA A 127 6.29 10.65 8.78
CA ALA A 127 5.08 9.85 8.91
C ALA A 127 3.99 10.29 7.92
N LEU A 128 3.78 11.61 7.78
CA LEU A 128 2.88 12.16 6.77
C LEU A 128 3.30 11.75 5.36
N TRP A 129 4.59 11.85 5.04
CA TRP A 129 5.12 11.44 3.73
C TRP A 129 4.90 9.95 3.44
N THR A 130 4.96 9.06 4.44
CA THR A 130 4.61 7.64 4.20
C THR A 130 3.16 7.46 3.75
N TYR A 131 2.22 8.26 4.27
CA TYR A 131 0.83 8.23 3.80
C TYR A 131 0.68 8.80 2.40
N ILE A 132 1.38 9.92 2.10
CA ILE A 132 1.35 10.54 0.76
C ILE A 132 1.91 9.58 -0.28
N VAL A 133 3.06 8.95 -0.04
CA VAL A 133 3.67 7.98 -0.95
C VAL A 133 2.74 6.79 -1.17
N ALA A 134 2.12 6.26 -0.12
CA ALA A 134 1.14 5.17 -0.26
C ALA A 134 -0.09 5.61 -1.10
N ALA A 135 -0.60 6.82 -0.89
CA ALA A 135 -1.72 7.36 -1.65
C ALA A 135 -1.36 7.54 -3.14
N LEU A 136 -0.17 8.04 -3.45
CA LEU A 136 0.33 8.17 -4.82
C LEU A 136 0.55 6.79 -5.48
N HIS A 137 1.09 5.83 -4.74
CA HIS A 137 1.26 4.45 -5.21
C HIS A 137 -0.08 3.83 -5.59
N PHE A 138 -1.01 3.70 -4.63
CA PHE A 138 -2.33 3.10 -4.90
C PHE A 138 -3.16 3.92 -5.91
N GLY A 139 -3.01 5.25 -5.90
CA GLY A 139 -3.62 6.12 -6.90
C GLY A 139 -3.13 5.82 -8.31
N SER A 140 -1.82 5.62 -8.51
CA SER A 140 -1.26 5.27 -9.82
C SER A 140 -1.62 3.84 -10.26
N GLU A 141 -1.66 2.89 -9.32
CA GLU A 141 -2.11 1.52 -9.60
C GLU A 141 -3.56 1.46 -10.07
N TRP A 142 -4.42 2.34 -9.55
CA TRP A 142 -5.80 2.47 -9.99
C TRP A 142 -5.96 3.30 -11.28
N ALA A 143 -5.31 4.46 -11.35
CA ALA A 143 -5.54 5.44 -12.42
C ALA A 143 -4.75 5.12 -13.69
N VAL A 144 -3.53 4.59 -13.56
CA VAL A 144 -2.56 4.41 -14.66
C VAL A 144 -2.37 2.93 -14.96
N PHE A 145 -1.89 2.14 -13.99
CA PHE A 145 -1.46 0.75 -14.25
C PHE A 145 -2.60 -0.27 -14.31
N LYS A 146 -3.78 0.08 -13.77
CA LYS A 146 -4.98 -0.77 -13.75
C LYS A 146 -4.78 -2.13 -13.06
N THR A 147 -3.81 -2.22 -12.16
CA THR A 147 -3.57 -3.43 -11.36
C THR A 147 -4.54 -3.54 -10.20
N THR A 148 -5.23 -2.47 -9.84
CA THR A 148 -6.30 -2.45 -8.84
C THR A 148 -7.56 -1.79 -9.38
N HIS A 149 -8.72 -2.30 -8.97
CA HIS A 149 -10.03 -1.75 -9.25
C HIS A 149 -10.70 -1.30 -7.94
N PHE A 150 -11.48 -0.22 -8.00
CA PHE A 150 -12.22 0.23 -6.82
C PHE A 150 -13.19 -0.86 -6.35
N GLY A 151 -12.95 -1.33 -5.13
CA GLY A 151 -13.74 -2.36 -4.47
C GLY A 151 -13.42 -2.39 -2.98
N LYS A 152 -14.09 -3.28 -2.24
CA LYS A 152 -13.91 -3.43 -0.78
C LYS A 152 -12.43 -3.51 -0.34
N PRO A 153 -11.53 -4.23 -1.04
CA PRO A 153 -10.12 -4.34 -0.63
C PRO A 153 -9.33 -3.02 -0.70
N LEU A 154 -9.59 -2.16 -1.71
CA LEU A 154 -8.91 -0.87 -1.87
C LEU A 154 -9.55 0.22 -0.99
N PHE A 155 -10.85 0.11 -0.71
CA PHE A 155 -11.59 1.09 0.08
C PHE A 155 -10.98 1.31 1.47
N PHE A 156 -10.66 0.24 2.22
CA PHE A 156 -10.14 0.38 3.59
C PHE A 156 -8.79 1.11 3.65
N PRO A 157 -7.76 0.71 2.86
CA PRO A 157 -6.52 1.48 2.78
C PRO A 157 -6.74 2.94 2.42
N ALA A 158 -7.59 3.23 1.42
CA ALA A 158 -7.87 4.59 1.01
C ALA A 158 -8.55 5.40 2.13
N PHE A 159 -9.56 4.83 2.79
CA PHE A 159 -10.30 5.46 3.88
C PHE A 159 -9.39 5.84 5.06
N PHE A 160 -8.61 4.89 5.57
CA PHE A 160 -7.70 5.15 6.68
C PHE A 160 -6.53 6.08 6.29
N ALA A 161 -6.02 5.98 5.06
CA ALA A 161 -5.01 6.92 4.59
C ALA A 161 -5.56 8.35 4.51
N SER A 162 -6.77 8.55 3.97
CA SER A 162 -7.42 9.86 3.89
C SER A 162 -7.65 10.47 5.26
N ILE A 163 -8.17 9.71 6.23
CA ILE A 163 -8.32 10.19 7.61
C ILE A 163 -6.97 10.61 8.19
N GLY A 164 -5.94 9.77 8.05
CA GLY A 164 -4.60 10.06 8.58
C GLY A 164 -4.00 11.33 7.97
N ILE A 165 -4.06 11.48 6.65
CA ILE A 165 -3.54 12.67 5.94
C ILE A 165 -4.31 13.92 6.37
N THR A 166 -5.64 13.90 6.32
CA THR A 166 -6.46 15.06 6.69
C THR A 166 -6.22 15.46 8.14
N TRP A 167 -6.17 14.50 9.06
CA TRP A 167 -5.89 14.77 10.47
C TRP A 167 -4.50 15.40 10.63
N MET A 168 -3.47 14.81 10.02
CA MET A 168 -2.11 15.31 10.14
C MET A 168 -1.92 16.71 9.54
N VAL A 169 -2.56 16.98 8.40
CA VAL A 169 -2.44 18.30 7.76
C VAL A 169 -3.18 19.36 8.58
N THR A 170 -4.41 19.07 9.01
CA THR A 170 -5.25 20.08 9.68
C THR A 170 -4.88 20.32 11.14
N GLN A 171 -4.32 19.32 11.84
CA GLN A 171 -3.98 19.40 13.26
C GLN A 171 -2.48 19.54 13.52
N ARG A 172 -1.69 19.89 12.51
CA ARG A 172 -0.23 20.00 12.65
C ARG A 172 0.19 20.88 13.83
N GLY A 173 -0.42 22.06 13.95
CA GLY A 173 -0.08 23.02 15.02
C GLY A 173 -0.46 22.55 16.43
N PHE A 174 -1.35 21.57 16.57
CA PHE A 174 -1.67 20.97 17.86
C PHE A 174 -0.61 19.94 18.29
N TYR A 175 -0.10 19.17 17.32
CA TYR A 175 0.82 18.06 17.61
C TYR A 175 2.29 18.44 17.57
N VAL A 176 2.69 19.34 16.68
CA VAL A 176 4.10 19.71 16.46
C VAL A 176 4.45 20.91 17.34
N GLU A 177 5.42 20.73 18.22
CA GLU A 177 5.98 21.80 19.05
C GLU A 177 6.95 22.63 18.18
N VAL A 178 7.01 23.94 18.41
CA VAL A 178 7.84 24.89 17.62
C VAL A 178 9.32 24.66 17.88
#